data_AF-A0A2L0N5S4-F1
#
_entry.id   AF-A0A2L0N5S4-F1
#
_cell.length_a   1.000
_cell.length_b   1.000
_cell.length_c   1.000
_cell.angle_alpha   90.00
_cell.angle_beta   90.00
_cell.angle_gamma   90.00
#
_symmetry.space_group_name_H-M   'P 1'
#
loop_
_entity.id
_entity.type
_entity.pdbx_description
1 polymer ?
#
loop_
_entity_poly.entity_id
_entity_poly.type
_entity_poly.pdbx_seq_one_letter_code
_entity_poly.pdbx_strand_id
1 'polypeptide(L)'
;MARTPGQAARRDPDWEGVRLHVVSGKGGTGKTTLAAALALALAAEGKRTLLIEVEGRQGIAELFGIAALPYEERRIASVSRAQLGLPAGGGAAGGEVFALAIDTEQALLEYLDMFYKLGRAGKALQKVGFVDFATTVAPGVRDVLLTGKACEAARRKGPDGRRTYDAVVMDAPPTGRLTRFLNVNSEVAGLARIGPIHTQAQAVMRVLRSPETAVHLVTLLEEMPVQETVDGFAELREAALPVGGVLVNMVRPPVLDAAAVAAVDGDHREEVALALGEAGLGGRSRRPDTVRAAVEPLLDPLLEQAREHAERVELEREQRADLQQLKLPTYELPLLGEGVDLGGLYRLAGELKRQGAA
;
A
#
# COMPACT_ATOMS: atom_id res chain seq x y z
N MET A 1 3.10 36.82 -26.24
CA MET A 1 2.33 36.78 -24.98
C MET A 1 2.76 35.54 -24.21
N ALA A 2 3.64 35.73 -23.21
CA ALA A 2 4.14 34.66 -22.36
C ALA A 2 3.01 34.15 -21.45
N ARG A 3 2.87 32.83 -21.34
CA ARG A 3 1.94 32.18 -20.41
C ARG A 3 2.50 32.30 -18.99
N THR A 4 1.70 32.86 -18.09
CA THR A 4 1.97 32.93 -16.66
C THR A 4 2.17 31.51 -16.08
N PRO A 5 3.24 31.23 -15.33
CA PRO A 5 3.37 29.99 -14.58
C PRO A 5 2.55 30.10 -13.28
N GLY A 6 1.64 29.15 -13.02
CA GLY A 6 0.95 29.13 -11.72
C GLY A 6 -0.48 28.58 -11.62
N GLN A 7 -0.99 27.85 -12.62
CA GLN A 7 -2.17 27.01 -12.43
C GLN A 7 -1.86 25.62 -12.96
N ALA A 8 -1.41 24.72 -12.08
CA ALA A 8 -1.46 23.29 -12.38
C ALA A 8 -2.93 22.97 -12.68
N ALA A 9 -3.22 22.57 -13.92
CA ALA A 9 -4.54 22.10 -14.29
C ALA A 9 -4.94 20.99 -13.31
N ARG A 10 -6.14 21.05 -12.73
CA ARG A 10 -6.67 19.97 -11.89
C ARG A 10 -6.70 18.72 -12.76
N ARG A 11 -5.75 17.81 -12.53
CA ARG A 11 -5.75 16.47 -13.10
C ARG A 11 -6.82 15.69 -12.34
N ASP A 12 -7.74 15.06 -13.07
CA ASP A 12 -8.69 14.13 -12.46
C ASP A 12 -7.90 12.98 -11.83
N PRO A 13 -8.32 12.48 -10.66
CA PRO A 13 -7.59 11.41 -9.99
C PRO A 13 -7.58 10.14 -10.85
N ASP A 14 -6.45 9.45 -10.89
CA ASP A 14 -6.21 8.31 -11.79
C ASP A 14 -7.19 7.14 -11.54
N TRP A 15 -7.87 7.11 -10.38
CA TRP A 15 -8.81 6.06 -9.98
C TRP A 15 -10.24 6.58 -9.75
N GLU A 16 -10.65 7.62 -10.46
CA GLU A 16 -12.04 8.08 -10.41
C GLU A 16 -13.03 6.93 -10.74
N GLY A 17 -14.07 6.78 -9.92
CA GLY A 17 -15.07 5.72 -10.07
C GLY A 17 -14.68 4.36 -9.47
N VAL A 18 -13.42 4.15 -9.10
CA VAL A 18 -13.00 2.97 -8.33
C VAL A 18 -13.59 3.04 -6.92
N ARG A 19 -14.07 1.90 -6.43
CA ARG A 19 -14.72 1.73 -5.12
C ARG A 19 -14.01 0.73 -4.24
N LEU A 20 -13.40 -0.29 -4.83
CA LEU A 20 -12.63 -1.30 -4.13
C LEU A 20 -11.17 -1.22 -4.56
N HIS A 21 -10.33 -0.74 -3.65
CA HIS A 21 -8.88 -0.69 -3.82
C HIS A 21 -8.26 -1.87 -3.09
N VAL A 22 -7.60 -2.75 -3.81
CA VAL A 22 -6.89 -3.89 -3.23
C VAL A 22 -5.41 -3.54 -3.17
N VAL A 23 -4.80 -3.54 -1.99
CA VAL A 23 -3.38 -3.21 -1.84
C VAL A 23 -2.62 -4.47 -1.48
N SER A 24 -1.64 -4.83 -2.30
CA SER A 24 -0.77 -6.00 -2.10
C SER A 24 0.68 -5.66 -2.44
N GLY A 25 1.59 -6.61 -2.36
CA GLY A 25 3.03 -6.42 -2.45
C GLY A 25 3.81 -7.47 -1.65
N LYS A 26 5.11 -7.58 -1.88
CA LYS A 26 5.98 -8.53 -1.15
C LYS A 26 5.87 -8.32 0.37
N GLY A 27 6.11 -9.38 1.15
CA GLY A 27 6.23 -9.26 2.62
C GLY A 27 7.26 -8.20 3.02
N GLY A 28 6.91 -7.28 3.91
CA GLY A 28 7.82 -6.23 4.39
C GLY A 28 7.88 -4.93 3.57
N THR A 29 7.23 -4.84 2.39
CA THR A 29 7.29 -3.62 1.55
C THR A 29 6.41 -2.46 2.04
N GLY A 30 5.60 -2.67 3.08
CA GLY A 30 4.75 -1.62 3.68
C GLY A 30 3.29 -1.58 3.18
N LYS A 31 2.74 -2.71 2.73
CA LYS A 31 1.33 -2.85 2.32
C LYS A 31 0.33 -2.19 3.26
N THR A 32 0.30 -2.60 4.54
CA THR A 32 -0.63 -2.09 5.55
C THR A 32 -0.50 -0.58 5.72
N THR A 33 0.73 -0.06 5.75
CA THR A 33 1.03 1.38 5.83
C THR A 33 0.47 2.13 4.64
N LEU A 34 0.69 1.63 3.42
CA LEU A 34 0.22 2.29 2.20
C LEU A 34 -1.28 2.11 1.96
N ALA A 35 -1.88 1.00 2.41
CA ALA A 35 -3.33 0.83 2.43
C ALA A 35 -4.01 1.85 3.35
N ALA A 36 -3.44 2.07 4.55
CA ALA A 36 -3.93 3.11 5.46
C ALA A 36 -3.74 4.52 4.90
N ALA A 37 -2.57 4.82 4.32
CA ALA A 37 -2.32 6.10 3.66
C ALA A 37 -3.28 6.35 2.49
N LEU A 38 -3.55 5.34 1.67
CA LEU A 38 -4.53 5.42 0.59
C LEU A 38 -5.95 5.66 1.13
N ALA A 39 -6.34 4.96 2.20
CA ALA A 39 -7.64 5.15 2.82
C ALA A 39 -7.85 6.59 3.33
N LEU A 40 -6.83 7.16 3.96
CA LEU A 40 -6.80 8.56 4.40
C LEU A 40 -6.87 9.53 3.22
N ALA A 41 -6.12 9.27 2.14
CA ALA A 41 -6.10 10.09 0.94
C ALA A 41 -7.49 10.16 0.27
N LEU A 42 -8.15 9.00 0.12
CA LEU A 42 -9.49 8.87 -0.45
C LEU A 42 -10.57 9.54 0.42
N ALA A 43 -10.41 9.52 1.76
CA ALA A 43 -11.36 10.11 2.68
C ALA A 43 -11.26 11.65 2.78
N ALA A 44 -10.10 12.24 2.49
CA ALA A 44 -9.77 13.65 2.81
C ALA A 44 -10.69 14.75 2.23
N GLU A 45 -11.60 14.40 1.33
CA GLU A 45 -12.58 15.32 0.72
C GLU A 45 -13.99 15.17 1.32
N GLY A 46 -14.06 14.94 2.64
CA GLY A 46 -15.33 14.75 3.34
C GLY A 46 -15.99 13.39 3.06
N LYS A 47 -15.21 12.44 2.54
CA LYS A 47 -15.65 11.10 2.18
C LYS A 47 -15.46 10.13 3.35
N ARG A 48 -16.18 9.01 3.31
CA ARG A 48 -16.04 7.91 4.26
C ARG A 48 -15.36 6.73 3.57
N THR A 49 -14.20 6.32 4.08
CA THR A 49 -13.46 5.17 3.55
C THR A 49 -13.41 4.05 4.59
N LEU A 50 -13.52 2.80 4.15
CA LEU A 50 -13.32 1.62 5.00
C LEU A 50 -11.98 0.94 4.66
N LEU A 51 -11.12 0.76 5.65
CA LEU A 51 -9.88 -0.02 5.57
C LEU A 51 -10.13 -1.44 6.13
N ILE A 52 -9.89 -2.46 5.32
CA ILE A 52 -10.13 -3.86 5.67
C ILE A 52 -8.80 -4.60 5.74
N GLU A 53 -8.58 -5.38 6.79
CA GLU A 53 -7.48 -6.33 6.89
C GLU A 53 -8.03 -7.76 6.87
N VAL A 54 -7.41 -8.64 6.06
CA VAL A 54 -7.90 -10.03 5.84
C VAL A 54 -6.96 -11.13 6.37
N GLU A 55 -5.75 -10.77 6.80
CA GLU A 55 -4.76 -11.74 7.29
C GLU A 55 -4.82 -12.01 8.80
N GLY A 56 -5.65 -11.27 9.55
CA GLY A 56 -5.86 -11.48 10.99
C GLY A 56 -4.65 -11.16 11.86
N ARG A 57 -3.75 -10.29 11.39
CA ARG A 57 -2.52 -9.88 12.09
C ARG A 57 -2.72 -8.70 13.03
N GLN A 58 -3.87 -8.02 12.97
CA GLN A 58 -4.14 -6.79 13.72
C GLN A 58 -3.15 -5.65 13.37
N GLY A 59 -2.64 -5.67 12.13
CA GLY A 59 -1.69 -4.67 11.63
C GLY A 59 -2.29 -3.27 11.59
N ILE A 60 -3.60 -3.13 11.31
CA ILE A 60 -4.28 -1.83 11.40
C ILE A 60 -4.26 -1.29 12.84
N ALA A 61 -4.53 -2.14 13.84
CA ALA A 61 -4.59 -1.68 15.22
C ALA A 61 -3.21 -1.19 15.71
N GLU A 62 -2.17 -1.96 15.40
CA GLU A 62 -0.78 -1.59 15.68
C GLU A 62 -0.38 -0.27 14.99
N LEU A 63 -0.67 -0.15 13.69
CA LEU A 63 -0.33 1.02 12.90
C LEU A 63 -0.98 2.32 13.39
N PHE A 64 -2.21 2.24 13.91
CA PHE A 64 -2.92 3.39 14.48
C PHE A 64 -2.69 3.55 15.99
N GLY A 65 -1.91 2.67 16.64
CA GLY A 65 -1.64 2.72 18.08
C GLY A 65 -2.89 2.51 18.93
N ILE A 66 -3.83 1.70 18.47
CA ILE A 66 -5.12 1.42 19.14
C ILE A 66 -5.19 -0.04 19.62
N ALA A 67 -6.14 -0.32 20.52
CA ALA A 67 -6.43 -1.69 20.94
C ALA A 67 -6.89 -2.55 19.76
N ALA A 68 -6.69 -3.87 19.88
CA ALA A 68 -7.12 -4.84 18.89
C ALA A 68 -8.59 -4.61 18.48
N LEU A 69 -8.82 -4.62 17.17
CA LEU A 69 -10.13 -4.33 16.60
C LEU A 69 -11.03 -5.57 16.75
N PRO A 70 -12.22 -5.43 17.35
CA PRO A 70 -13.24 -6.48 17.27
C PRO A 70 -13.73 -6.65 15.83
N TYR A 71 -14.46 -7.72 15.56
CA TYR A 71 -15.09 -7.99 14.26
C TYR A 71 -16.32 -7.08 14.04
N GLU A 72 -16.08 -5.78 13.96
CA GLU A 72 -17.07 -4.74 13.67
C GLU A 72 -16.38 -3.52 13.06
N GLU A 73 -17.13 -2.77 12.26
CA GLU A 73 -16.61 -1.56 11.63
C GLU A 73 -16.50 -0.42 12.65
N ARG A 74 -15.28 0.08 12.87
CA ARG A 74 -15.02 1.18 13.81
C ARG A 74 -14.35 2.35 13.14
N ARG A 75 -14.77 3.57 13.49
CA ARG A 75 -14.04 4.78 13.07
C ARG A 75 -12.69 4.82 13.78
N ILE A 76 -11.60 4.88 13.02
CA ILE A 76 -10.23 4.89 13.53
C ILE A 76 -9.51 6.23 13.32
N ALA A 77 -9.93 7.02 12.33
CA ALA A 77 -9.33 8.33 12.06
C ALA A 77 -10.31 9.31 11.42
N SER A 78 -10.01 10.60 11.59
CA SER A 78 -10.61 11.72 10.87
C SER A 78 -9.53 12.43 10.09
N VAL A 79 -9.80 12.81 8.85
CA VAL A 79 -8.79 13.38 7.95
C VAL A 79 -9.32 14.60 7.23
N SER A 80 -8.49 15.63 7.13
CA SER A 80 -8.75 16.86 6.38
C SER A 80 -7.62 17.14 5.40
N ARG A 81 -7.91 17.94 4.37
CA ARG A 81 -6.90 18.40 3.41
C ARG A 81 -5.70 19.07 4.10
N ALA A 82 -5.95 19.84 5.15
CA ALA A 82 -4.90 20.51 5.92
C ALA A 82 -3.94 19.53 6.60
N GLN A 83 -4.46 18.45 7.20
CA GLN A 83 -3.62 17.39 7.80
C GLN A 83 -2.75 16.69 6.76
N LEU A 84 -3.21 16.61 5.51
CA LEU A 84 -2.45 16.04 4.39
C LEU A 84 -1.44 17.04 3.77
N GLY A 85 -1.31 18.25 4.30
CA GLY A 85 -0.47 19.30 3.73
C GLY A 85 -0.95 19.79 2.36
N LEU A 86 -2.26 19.73 2.11
CA LEU A 86 -2.89 20.18 0.87
C LEU A 86 -3.59 21.53 1.06
N PRO A 87 -3.71 22.36 0.00
CA PRO A 87 -4.43 23.61 0.07
C PRO A 87 -5.88 23.41 0.53
N ALA A 88 -6.39 24.39 1.28
CA ALA A 88 -7.78 24.41 1.72
C ALA A 88 -8.71 24.33 0.50
N GLY A 89 -9.52 23.28 0.44
CA GLY A 89 -10.64 23.17 -0.51
C GLY A 89 -11.86 23.87 0.09
N GLY A 90 -12.64 24.58 -0.72
CA GLY A 90 -13.70 25.51 -0.28
C GLY A 90 -14.70 24.94 0.74
N GLY A 91 -14.36 25.03 2.03
CA GLY A 91 -15.25 24.75 3.16
C GLY A 91 -15.65 23.29 3.40
N ALA A 92 -15.06 22.32 2.69
CA ALA A 92 -15.43 20.91 2.86
C ALA A 92 -15.07 20.39 4.26
N ALA A 93 -16.03 19.74 4.92
CA ALA A 93 -15.81 19.04 6.19
C ALA A 93 -14.74 17.93 6.01
N GLY A 94 -14.03 17.61 7.09
CA GLY A 94 -13.10 16.47 7.09
C GLY A 94 -13.83 15.15 6.81
N GLY A 95 -13.12 14.19 6.24
CA GLY A 95 -13.61 12.83 6.05
C GLY A 95 -13.26 11.90 7.20
N GLU A 96 -13.72 10.67 7.08
CA GLU A 96 -13.59 9.65 8.12
C GLU A 96 -13.05 8.35 7.54
N VAL A 97 -12.15 7.71 8.29
CA VAL A 97 -11.67 6.36 8.01
C VAL A 97 -12.20 5.41 9.07
N PHE A 98 -12.87 4.37 8.59
CA PHE A 98 -13.31 3.24 9.37
C PHE A 98 -12.38 2.06 9.11
N ALA A 99 -12.27 1.14 10.06
CA ALA A 99 -11.53 -0.08 9.90
C ALA A 99 -12.37 -1.31 10.27
N LEU A 100 -12.07 -2.42 9.60
CA LEU A 100 -12.57 -3.75 9.91
C LEU A 100 -11.42 -4.75 9.80
N ALA A 101 -11.04 -5.34 10.94
CA ALA A 101 -10.18 -6.52 10.93
C ALA A 101 -11.08 -7.76 10.78
N ILE A 102 -11.01 -8.44 9.64
CA ILE A 102 -11.88 -9.59 9.39
C ILE A 102 -11.37 -10.80 10.17
N ASP A 103 -12.23 -11.29 11.05
CA ASP A 103 -12.06 -12.57 11.74
C ASP A 103 -12.64 -13.68 10.85
N THR A 104 -11.81 -14.63 10.47
CA THR A 104 -12.21 -15.73 9.57
C THR A 104 -13.26 -16.63 10.21
N GLU A 105 -13.15 -16.91 11.51
CA GLU A 105 -14.09 -17.78 12.24
C GLU A 105 -15.46 -17.10 12.33
N GLN A 106 -15.48 -15.83 12.71
CA GLN A 106 -16.72 -15.06 12.83
C GLN A 106 -17.37 -14.81 11.47
N ALA A 107 -16.59 -14.55 10.41
CA ALA A 107 -17.10 -14.40 9.05
C ALA A 107 -17.74 -15.70 8.53
N LEU A 108 -17.16 -16.87 8.85
CA LEU A 108 -17.75 -18.16 8.52
C LEU A 108 -19.06 -18.37 9.27
N LEU A 109 -19.11 -18.06 10.57
CA LEU A 109 -20.33 -18.19 11.36
C LEU A 109 -21.44 -17.26 10.86
N GLU A 110 -21.11 -16.01 10.52
CA GLU A 110 -22.02 -15.03 9.89
C GLU A 110 -22.59 -15.60 8.58
N TYR A 111 -21.74 -16.15 7.72
CA TYR A 111 -22.16 -16.77 6.47
C TYR A 111 -23.08 -17.98 6.68
N LEU A 112 -22.71 -18.88 7.59
CA LEU A 112 -23.50 -20.08 7.89
C LEU A 112 -24.90 -19.71 8.41
N ASP A 113 -25.01 -18.69 9.26
CA ASP A 113 -26.30 -18.23 9.76
C ASP A 113 -27.17 -17.61 8.65
N MET A 114 -26.57 -16.80 7.77
CA MET A 114 -27.28 -16.17 6.64
C MET A 114 -27.85 -17.19 5.65
N PHE A 115 -27.08 -18.20 5.26
CA PHE A 115 -27.44 -19.11 4.17
C PHE A 115 -28.11 -20.41 4.61
N TYR A 116 -27.81 -20.89 5.83
CA TYR A 116 -28.39 -22.12 6.36
C TYR A 116 -29.44 -21.88 7.44
N LYS A 117 -29.73 -20.61 7.80
CA LYS A 117 -30.73 -20.21 8.81
C LYS A 117 -30.56 -20.99 10.11
N LEU A 118 -29.32 -21.07 10.59
CA LEU A 118 -28.96 -21.90 11.74
C LEU A 118 -29.55 -21.41 13.07
N GLY A 119 -30.00 -20.16 13.16
CA GLY A 119 -30.77 -19.66 14.31
C GLY A 119 -30.06 -19.93 15.64
N ARG A 120 -30.82 -20.22 16.71
CA ARG A 120 -30.25 -20.53 18.04
C ARG A 120 -29.40 -21.82 18.10
N ALA A 121 -29.45 -22.67 17.05
CA ALA A 121 -28.65 -23.90 16.97
C ALA A 121 -27.20 -23.66 16.51
N GLY A 122 -26.86 -22.45 16.05
CA GLY A 122 -25.50 -22.08 15.65
C GLY A 122 -24.45 -22.26 16.76
N LYS A 123 -24.85 -22.12 18.05
CA LYS A 123 -23.94 -22.32 19.19
C LYS A 123 -23.45 -23.76 19.38
N ALA A 124 -24.20 -24.77 18.91
CA ALA A 124 -23.75 -26.16 18.98
C ALA A 124 -22.76 -26.49 17.85
N LEU A 125 -22.94 -25.87 16.68
CA LEU A 125 -21.99 -25.90 15.56
C LEU A 125 -20.70 -25.10 15.84
N GLN A 126 -20.66 -24.22 16.85
CA GLN A 126 -19.44 -23.47 17.23
C GLN A 126 -18.25 -24.38 17.60
N LYS A 127 -18.50 -25.59 18.13
CA LYS A 127 -17.42 -26.53 18.51
C LYS A 127 -17.11 -27.58 17.44
N VAL A 128 -18.04 -27.84 16.52
CA VAL A 128 -17.94 -28.94 15.54
C VAL A 128 -17.74 -28.40 14.12
N GLY A 129 -18.41 -27.30 13.77
CA GLY A 129 -18.45 -26.74 12.43
C GLY A 129 -17.18 -26.01 11.98
N PHE A 130 -16.45 -25.31 12.86
CA PHE A 130 -15.20 -24.67 12.45
C PHE A 130 -14.11 -25.70 12.17
N VAL A 131 -13.95 -26.69 13.06
CA VAL A 131 -12.93 -27.74 12.89
C VAL A 131 -13.23 -28.58 11.65
N ASP A 132 -14.46 -29.06 11.46
CA ASP A 132 -14.80 -29.85 10.27
C ASP A 132 -14.80 -29.02 8.99
N PHE A 133 -15.22 -27.75 9.00
CA PHE A 133 -15.20 -26.92 7.78
C PHE A 133 -13.78 -26.48 7.40
N ALA A 134 -12.98 -26.06 8.37
CA ALA A 134 -11.58 -25.68 8.17
C ALA A 134 -10.68 -26.87 7.79
N THR A 135 -11.01 -28.09 8.26
CA THR A 135 -10.25 -29.31 7.91
C THR A 135 -10.79 -30.03 6.67
N THR A 136 -12.07 -29.86 6.30
CA THR A 136 -12.73 -30.72 5.29
C THR A 136 -13.23 -29.97 4.04
N VAL A 137 -13.48 -28.66 4.07
CA VAL A 137 -14.22 -27.94 2.99
C VAL A 137 -13.34 -26.96 2.17
N ALA A 138 -12.02 -27.11 2.23
CA ALA A 138 -11.01 -26.51 1.35
C ALA A 138 -10.63 -25.02 1.62
N PRO A 139 -9.33 -24.67 1.47
CA PRO A 139 -8.78 -23.33 1.64
C PRO A 139 -9.55 -22.22 0.90
N GLY A 140 -10.15 -22.57 -0.24
CA GLY A 140 -10.85 -21.63 -1.11
C GLY A 140 -12.07 -20.95 -0.50
N VAL A 141 -12.79 -21.58 0.43
CA VAL A 141 -13.96 -20.92 1.03
C VAL A 141 -13.57 -19.74 1.89
N ARG A 142 -12.45 -19.83 2.62
CA ARG A 142 -11.95 -18.70 3.40
C ARG A 142 -11.79 -17.47 2.51
N ASP A 143 -11.16 -17.65 1.35
CA ASP A 143 -10.89 -16.56 0.43
C ASP A 143 -12.20 -15.99 -0.18
N VAL A 144 -13.21 -16.84 -0.46
CA VAL A 144 -14.57 -16.38 -0.82
C VAL A 144 -15.17 -15.47 0.25
N LEU A 145 -15.08 -15.87 1.51
CA LEU A 145 -15.71 -15.14 2.62
C LEU A 145 -15.03 -13.79 2.84
N LEU A 146 -13.70 -13.78 2.86
CA LEU A 146 -12.90 -12.57 3.06
C LEU A 146 -13.12 -11.57 1.93
N THR A 147 -12.98 -12.01 0.67
CA THR A 147 -13.24 -11.16 -0.50
C THR A 147 -14.71 -10.76 -0.61
N GLY A 148 -15.62 -11.66 -0.22
CA GLY A 148 -17.05 -11.43 -0.16
C GLY A 148 -17.43 -10.29 0.78
N LYS A 149 -16.81 -10.20 1.96
CA LYS A 149 -17.06 -9.12 2.91
C LYS A 149 -16.59 -7.76 2.38
N ALA A 150 -15.42 -7.71 1.74
CA ALA A 150 -14.93 -6.49 1.11
C ALA A 150 -15.84 -6.02 -0.05
N CYS A 151 -16.29 -6.96 -0.89
CA CYS A 151 -17.23 -6.67 -1.98
C CYS A 151 -18.61 -6.23 -1.47
N GLU A 152 -19.09 -6.83 -0.38
CA GLU A 152 -20.32 -6.43 0.30
C GLU A 152 -20.21 -4.99 0.79
N ALA A 153 -19.16 -4.65 1.54
CA ALA A 153 -18.92 -3.30 2.03
C ALA A 153 -18.84 -2.26 0.90
N ALA A 154 -18.18 -2.59 -0.22
CA ALA A 154 -18.07 -1.70 -1.38
C ALA A 154 -19.42 -1.46 -2.08
N ARG A 155 -20.36 -2.41 -1.99
CA ARG A 155 -21.70 -2.31 -2.58
C ARG A 155 -22.79 -1.95 -1.57
N ARG A 156 -22.51 -1.94 -0.27
CA ARG A 156 -23.54 -1.67 0.74
C ARG A 156 -24.09 -0.26 0.59
N LYS A 157 -25.43 -0.16 0.64
CA LYS A 157 -26.16 1.10 0.61
C LYS A 157 -26.78 1.37 1.97
N GLY A 158 -26.75 2.63 2.39
CA GLY A 158 -27.45 3.11 3.58
C GLY A 158 -28.96 3.28 3.33
N PRO A 159 -29.70 3.66 4.39
CA PRO A 159 -31.15 3.92 4.30
C PRO A 159 -31.53 5.02 3.30
N ASP A 160 -30.59 5.93 3.02
CA ASP A 160 -30.73 7.04 2.06
C ASP A 160 -30.46 6.60 0.59
N GLY A 161 -30.20 5.31 0.35
CA GLY A 161 -29.91 4.75 -0.96
C GLY A 161 -28.51 5.06 -1.50
N ARG A 162 -27.70 5.83 -0.77
CA ARG A 162 -26.30 6.11 -1.07
C ARG A 162 -25.41 4.98 -0.56
N ARG A 163 -24.19 4.87 -1.08
CA ARG A 163 -23.23 3.88 -0.56
C ARG A 163 -22.81 4.26 0.85
N THR A 164 -22.67 3.27 1.73
CA THR A 164 -22.24 3.52 3.12
C THR A 164 -20.83 4.10 3.18
N TYR A 165 -19.95 3.61 2.31
CA TYR A 165 -18.58 4.10 2.12
C TYR A 165 -18.38 4.55 0.67
N ASP A 166 -17.64 5.65 0.52
CA ASP A 166 -17.21 6.18 -0.77
C ASP A 166 -16.15 5.29 -1.40
N ALA A 167 -15.25 4.73 -0.59
CA ALA A 167 -14.26 3.74 -1.03
C ALA A 167 -14.02 2.69 0.05
N VAL A 168 -13.54 1.51 -0.38
CA VAL A 168 -13.07 0.42 0.46
C VAL A 168 -11.65 0.10 0.04
N VAL A 169 -10.71 0.10 0.99
CA VAL A 169 -9.32 -0.30 0.78
C VAL A 169 -9.10 -1.61 1.52
N MET A 170 -8.69 -2.65 0.80
CA MET A 170 -8.38 -3.96 1.36
C MET A 170 -6.86 -4.15 1.41
N ASP A 171 -6.31 -4.24 2.62
CA ASP A 171 -4.96 -4.75 2.87
C ASP A 171 -4.97 -6.26 2.64
N ALA A 172 -4.47 -6.65 1.45
CA ALA A 172 -4.56 -8.00 0.93
C ALA A 172 -3.30 -8.81 1.22
N PRO A 173 -3.36 -10.15 1.06
CA PRO A 173 -2.20 -11.01 1.23
C PRO A 173 -1.04 -10.61 0.30
N PRO A 174 0.20 -11.05 0.59
CA PRO A 174 1.35 -10.76 -0.26
C PRO A 174 1.17 -11.20 -1.73
N THR A 175 1.93 -10.57 -2.62
CA THR A 175 1.89 -10.77 -4.09
C THR A 175 1.87 -12.24 -4.49
N GLY A 176 2.75 -13.09 -3.94
CA GLY A 176 2.78 -14.53 -4.24
C GLY A 176 1.52 -15.34 -3.86
N ARG A 177 0.54 -14.75 -3.16
CA ARG A 177 -0.79 -15.36 -2.88
C ARG A 177 -1.96 -14.57 -3.44
N LEU A 178 -1.72 -13.38 -3.99
CA LEU A 178 -2.75 -12.41 -4.32
C LEU A 178 -3.69 -12.89 -5.42
N THR A 179 -3.15 -13.37 -6.55
CA THR A 179 -3.96 -13.79 -7.70
C THR A 179 -4.88 -14.94 -7.32
N ARG A 180 -4.38 -15.92 -6.57
CA ARG A 180 -5.19 -17.06 -6.08
C ARG A 180 -6.27 -16.60 -5.10
N PHE A 181 -5.91 -15.73 -4.16
CA PHE A 181 -6.83 -15.15 -3.19
C PHE A 181 -7.99 -14.38 -3.84
N LEU A 182 -7.70 -13.60 -4.89
CA LEU A 182 -8.72 -12.81 -5.61
C LEU A 182 -9.46 -13.63 -6.67
N ASN A 183 -8.84 -14.64 -7.26
CA ASN A 183 -9.48 -15.51 -8.26
C ASN A 183 -10.23 -16.66 -7.59
N VAL A 184 -11.29 -16.28 -6.87
CA VAL A 184 -12.12 -17.18 -6.07
C VAL A 184 -12.71 -18.36 -6.88
N ASN A 185 -12.87 -18.20 -8.20
CA ASN A 185 -13.41 -19.25 -9.06
C ASN A 185 -12.49 -20.48 -9.19
N SER A 186 -11.16 -20.32 -9.22
CA SER A 186 -10.24 -21.46 -9.26
C SER A 186 -10.22 -22.21 -7.92
N GLU A 187 -10.41 -21.48 -6.83
CA GLU A 187 -10.36 -21.99 -5.45
C GLU A 187 -11.63 -22.79 -5.07
N VAL A 188 -12.80 -22.37 -5.56
CA VAL A 188 -14.08 -23.05 -5.34
C VAL A 188 -14.38 -24.09 -6.42
N ALA A 189 -13.57 -24.22 -7.47
CA ALA A 189 -13.80 -25.18 -8.55
C ALA A 189 -13.88 -26.64 -8.06
N GLY A 190 -13.24 -26.97 -6.94
CA GLY A 190 -13.31 -28.28 -6.27
C GLY A 190 -14.53 -28.49 -5.37
N LEU A 191 -15.27 -27.42 -5.05
CA LEU A 191 -16.43 -27.44 -4.17
C LEU A 191 -17.69 -27.25 -5.00
N ALA A 192 -18.49 -28.31 -5.12
CA ALA A 192 -19.82 -28.39 -5.75
C ALA A 192 -20.18 -27.25 -6.73
N ARG A 193 -20.22 -27.56 -8.04
CA ARG A 193 -20.58 -26.64 -9.15
C ARG A 193 -21.94 -25.93 -9.02
N ILE A 194 -22.72 -26.24 -7.99
CA ILE A 194 -24.08 -25.78 -7.75
C ILE A 194 -24.22 -25.54 -6.24
N GLY A 195 -24.68 -24.35 -5.84
CA GLY A 195 -24.98 -24.03 -4.44
C GLY A 195 -24.76 -22.55 -4.08
N PRO A 196 -25.06 -22.17 -2.82
CA PRO A 196 -24.92 -20.79 -2.33
C PRO A 196 -23.50 -20.23 -2.45
N ILE A 197 -22.48 -21.05 -2.13
CA ILE A 197 -21.06 -20.67 -2.22
C ILE A 197 -20.66 -20.34 -3.66
N HIS A 198 -21.09 -21.16 -4.63
CA HIS A 198 -20.81 -20.91 -6.05
C HIS A 198 -21.44 -19.60 -6.53
N THR A 199 -22.71 -19.36 -6.15
CA THR A 199 -23.40 -18.10 -6.48
C THR A 199 -22.70 -16.89 -5.87
N GLN A 200 -22.25 -17.00 -4.62
CA GLN A 200 -21.50 -15.93 -3.95
C GLN A 200 -20.15 -15.68 -4.64
N ALA A 201 -19.38 -16.73 -4.95
CA ALA A 201 -18.12 -16.62 -5.65
C ALA A 201 -18.29 -15.90 -7.01
N GLN A 202 -19.32 -16.23 -7.78
CA GLN A 202 -19.64 -15.52 -9.03
C GLN A 202 -20.00 -14.05 -8.81
N ALA A 203 -20.77 -13.75 -7.76
CA ALA A 203 -21.12 -12.37 -7.41
C ALA A 203 -19.88 -11.55 -7.03
N VAL A 204 -18.97 -12.14 -6.25
CA VAL A 204 -17.68 -11.54 -5.87
C VAL A 204 -16.80 -11.31 -7.10
N MET A 205 -16.62 -12.32 -7.95
CA MET A 205 -15.81 -12.20 -9.17
C MET A 205 -16.33 -11.11 -10.11
N ARG A 206 -17.65 -10.90 -10.17
CA ARG A 206 -18.24 -9.79 -10.93
C ARG A 206 -17.79 -8.43 -10.40
N VAL A 207 -17.62 -8.27 -9.09
CA VAL A 207 -17.10 -7.03 -8.49
C VAL A 207 -15.60 -6.91 -8.77
N LEU A 208 -14.83 -7.96 -8.47
CA LEU A 208 -13.37 -7.95 -8.59
C LEU A 208 -12.89 -7.70 -10.02
N ARG A 209 -13.65 -8.14 -11.03
CA ARG A 209 -13.34 -7.90 -12.46
C ARG A 209 -14.00 -6.64 -13.04
N SER A 210 -14.78 -5.91 -12.25
CA SER A 210 -15.44 -4.69 -12.71
C SER A 210 -14.48 -3.49 -12.70
N PRO A 211 -14.76 -2.42 -13.48
CA PRO A 211 -14.00 -1.17 -13.39
C PRO A 211 -14.14 -0.45 -12.03
N GLU A 212 -15.03 -0.91 -11.14
CA GLU A 212 -15.13 -0.40 -9.77
C GLU A 212 -14.03 -0.96 -8.85
N THR A 213 -13.16 -1.87 -9.34
CA THR A 213 -12.06 -2.48 -8.57
C THR A 213 -10.72 -2.12 -9.20
N ALA A 214 -9.71 -1.84 -8.37
CA ALA A 214 -8.32 -1.70 -8.80
C ALA A 214 -7.37 -2.39 -7.82
N VAL A 215 -6.40 -3.14 -8.34
CA VAL A 215 -5.35 -3.81 -7.55
C VAL A 215 -4.06 -2.99 -7.65
N HIS A 216 -3.56 -2.52 -6.51
CA HIS A 216 -2.34 -1.74 -6.37
C HIS A 216 -1.21 -2.61 -5.83
N LEU A 217 -0.03 -2.53 -6.45
CA LEU A 217 1.14 -3.33 -6.10
C LEU A 217 2.18 -2.46 -5.40
N VAL A 218 2.48 -2.80 -4.16
CA VAL A 218 3.45 -2.11 -3.29
C VAL A 218 4.81 -2.79 -3.43
N THR A 219 5.82 -1.99 -3.75
CA THR A 219 7.19 -2.47 -3.93
C THR A 219 8.22 -1.54 -3.27
N LEU A 220 9.45 -2.02 -3.19
CA LEU A 220 10.64 -1.23 -2.89
C LEU A 220 11.51 -1.22 -4.14
N LEU A 221 12.44 -0.27 -4.27
CA LEU A 221 13.43 -0.28 -5.35
C LEU A 221 14.57 -1.26 -5.02
N GLU A 222 14.21 -2.52 -4.91
CA GLU A 222 15.08 -3.67 -4.66
C GLU A 222 14.69 -4.77 -5.64
N GLU A 223 15.67 -5.58 -6.05
CA GLU A 223 15.54 -6.60 -7.10
C GLU A 223 14.37 -7.58 -6.82
N MET A 224 14.34 -8.17 -5.63
CA MET A 224 13.32 -9.17 -5.28
C MET A 224 11.88 -8.59 -5.16
N PRO A 225 11.63 -7.45 -4.48
CA PRO A 225 10.33 -6.77 -4.53
C PRO A 225 9.84 -6.40 -5.92
N VAL A 226 10.73 -5.89 -6.79
CA VAL A 226 10.37 -5.48 -8.15
C VAL A 226 10.04 -6.70 -9.00
N GLN A 227 10.87 -7.75 -8.97
CA GLN A 227 10.59 -8.99 -9.68
C GLN A 227 9.23 -9.58 -9.28
N GLU A 228 8.93 -9.66 -7.98
CA GLU A 228 7.64 -10.18 -7.49
C GLU A 228 6.45 -9.28 -7.91
N THR A 229 6.68 -7.98 -8.10
CA THR A 229 5.69 -7.04 -8.62
C THR A 229 5.43 -7.25 -10.11
N VAL A 230 6.48 -7.45 -10.91
CA VAL A 230 6.38 -7.76 -12.34
C VAL A 230 5.65 -9.09 -12.57
N ASP A 231 6.01 -10.12 -11.81
CA ASP A 231 5.37 -11.44 -11.88
C ASP A 231 3.90 -11.35 -11.45
N GLY A 232 3.62 -10.69 -10.32
CA GLY A 232 2.25 -10.46 -9.84
C GLY A 232 1.38 -9.67 -10.81
N PHE A 233 1.95 -8.68 -11.51
CA PHE A 233 1.25 -7.96 -12.58
C PHE A 233 0.85 -8.88 -13.74
N ALA A 234 1.76 -9.76 -14.18
CA ALA A 234 1.48 -10.71 -15.25
C ALA A 234 0.36 -11.67 -14.86
N GLU A 235 0.41 -12.24 -13.65
CA GLU A 235 -0.63 -13.14 -13.13
C GLU A 235 -2.01 -12.47 -13.01
N LEU A 236 -2.07 -11.23 -12.48
CA LEU A 236 -3.32 -10.48 -12.36
C LEU A 236 -3.94 -10.23 -13.74
N ARG A 237 -3.11 -9.90 -14.74
CA ARG A 237 -3.58 -9.70 -16.12
C ARG A 237 -4.10 -10.99 -16.74
N GLU A 238 -3.42 -12.11 -16.54
CA GLU A 238 -3.88 -13.43 -17.00
C GLU A 238 -5.24 -13.79 -16.37
N ALA A 239 -5.42 -13.47 -15.08
CA ALA A 239 -6.68 -13.68 -14.36
C ALA A 239 -7.80 -12.66 -14.71
N ALA A 240 -7.51 -11.70 -15.58
CA ALA A 240 -8.37 -10.57 -15.96
C ALA A 240 -8.82 -9.71 -14.76
N LEU A 241 -7.92 -9.49 -13.79
CA LEU A 241 -8.13 -8.61 -12.66
C LEU A 241 -7.58 -7.20 -12.99
N PRO A 242 -8.32 -6.10 -12.73
CA PRO A 242 -7.88 -4.76 -13.06
C PRO A 242 -6.72 -4.33 -12.14
N VAL A 243 -5.56 -4.01 -12.74
CA VAL A 243 -4.42 -3.47 -12.01
C VAL A 243 -4.45 -1.95 -12.06
N GLY A 244 -4.38 -1.30 -10.90
CA GLY A 244 -4.50 0.15 -10.75
C GLY A 244 -3.20 0.92 -10.90
N GLY A 245 -2.18 0.54 -10.13
CA GLY A 245 -0.89 1.25 -10.12
C GLY A 245 0.15 0.61 -9.22
N VAL A 246 1.39 1.07 -9.34
CA VAL A 246 2.51 0.63 -8.51
C VAL A 246 2.81 1.70 -7.46
N LEU A 247 2.87 1.30 -6.19
CA LEU A 247 3.23 2.15 -5.07
C LEU A 247 4.66 1.81 -4.62
N VAL A 248 5.63 2.63 -5.01
CA VAL A 248 7.04 2.45 -4.64
C VAL A 248 7.26 3.11 -3.29
N ASN A 249 7.48 2.31 -2.26
CA ASN A 249 7.62 2.78 -0.89
C ASN A 249 9.09 3.05 -0.53
N MET A 250 9.29 3.80 0.55
CA MET A 250 10.60 4.06 1.15
C MET A 250 11.64 4.66 0.19
N VAL A 251 11.18 5.45 -0.77
CA VAL A 251 12.08 6.13 -1.72
C VAL A 251 12.92 7.15 -0.97
N ARG A 252 14.23 7.11 -1.23
CA ARG A 252 15.19 8.08 -0.70
C ARG A 252 15.51 9.10 -1.79
N PRO A 253 15.57 10.40 -1.48
CA PRO A 253 16.10 11.37 -2.43
C PRO A 253 17.57 11.02 -2.72
N PRO A 254 17.98 10.93 -3.99
CA PRO A 254 19.37 10.64 -4.33
C PRO A 254 20.27 11.79 -3.84
N VAL A 255 21.33 11.44 -3.11
CA VAL A 255 22.33 12.41 -2.63
C VAL A 255 23.34 12.74 -3.74
N LEU A 256 23.67 11.76 -4.57
CA LEU A 256 24.52 11.92 -5.75
C LEU A 256 23.67 12.09 -7.01
N ASP A 257 23.99 13.10 -7.82
CA ASP A 257 23.41 13.26 -9.14
C ASP A 257 24.02 12.28 -10.16
N ALA A 258 23.52 12.29 -11.40
CA ALA A 258 24.00 11.38 -12.44
C ALA A 258 25.49 11.56 -12.79
N ALA A 259 26.01 12.78 -12.73
CA ALA A 259 27.42 13.05 -13.02
C ALA A 259 28.31 12.53 -11.88
N ALA A 260 27.89 12.74 -10.63
CA ALA A 260 28.59 12.26 -9.44
C ALA A 260 28.61 10.73 -9.36
N VAL A 261 27.50 10.06 -9.69
CA VAL A 261 27.44 8.59 -9.79
C VAL A 261 28.41 8.07 -10.87
N ALA A 262 28.39 8.66 -12.07
CA ALA A 262 29.27 8.26 -13.16
C ALA A 262 30.77 8.50 -12.87
N ALA A 263 31.07 9.48 -12.02
CA ALA A 263 32.43 9.82 -11.65
C ALA A 263 32.95 9.04 -10.43
N VAL A 264 32.12 8.29 -9.70
CA VAL A 264 32.44 7.80 -8.33
C VAL A 264 33.70 6.95 -8.23
N ASP A 265 34.07 6.25 -9.29
CA ASP A 265 35.27 5.41 -9.37
C ASP A 265 36.57 6.20 -9.66
N GLY A 266 36.45 7.51 -9.91
CA GLY A 266 37.58 8.41 -10.08
C GLY A 266 38.36 8.67 -8.78
N ASP A 267 39.54 9.28 -8.92
CA ASP A 267 40.34 9.73 -7.77
C ASP A 267 39.84 11.10 -7.28
N HIS A 268 38.97 11.07 -6.28
CA HIS A 268 38.39 12.25 -5.63
C HIS A 268 39.05 12.59 -4.30
N ARG A 269 40.16 11.92 -3.93
CA ARG A 269 40.72 12.01 -2.57
C ARG A 269 41.10 13.43 -2.19
N GLU A 270 41.80 14.12 -3.08
CA GLU A 270 42.24 15.50 -2.84
C GLU A 270 41.06 16.48 -2.77
N GLU A 271 40.08 16.32 -3.66
CA GLU A 271 38.89 17.18 -3.69
C GLU A 271 38.08 17.03 -2.39
N VAL A 272 37.85 15.80 -1.94
CA VAL A 272 37.13 15.53 -0.69
C VAL A 272 37.91 16.04 0.51
N ALA A 273 39.24 15.85 0.56
CA ALA A 273 40.05 16.35 1.66
C ALA A 273 40.03 17.88 1.78
N LEU A 274 40.09 18.58 0.64
CA LEU A 274 39.95 20.04 0.60
C LEU A 274 38.56 20.46 1.11
N ALA A 275 37.48 19.82 0.63
CA ALA A 275 36.12 20.12 1.05
C ALA A 275 35.88 19.90 2.55
N LEU A 276 36.40 18.80 3.12
CA LEU A 276 36.31 18.54 4.57
C LEU A 276 37.12 19.59 5.37
N GLY A 277 38.27 20.01 4.85
CA GLY A 277 39.07 21.08 5.43
C GLY A 277 38.31 22.42 5.47
N GLU A 278 37.68 22.80 4.36
CA GLU A 278 36.84 24.01 4.25
C GLU A 278 35.60 23.94 5.15
N ALA A 279 35.01 22.75 5.31
CA ALA A 279 33.91 22.49 6.24
C ALA A 279 34.33 22.53 7.73
N GLY A 280 35.62 22.72 8.02
CA GLY A 280 36.14 22.86 9.38
C GLY A 280 36.44 21.53 10.09
N LEU A 281 36.45 20.40 9.37
CA LEU A 281 36.78 19.09 9.93
C LEU A 281 38.30 18.89 10.13
N GLY A 282 39.13 19.83 9.66
CA GLY A 282 40.57 19.87 9.89
C GLY A 282 41.01 20.29 11.30
N GLY A 283 40.07 20.54 12.22
CA GLY A 283 40.36 20.99 13.58
C GLY A 283 40.70 22.48 13.68
N ARG A 284 41.39 22.87 14.76
CA ARG A 284 41.68 24.30 15.07
C ARG A 284 42.86 24.88 14.29
N SER A 285 43.71 24.05 13.69
CA SER A 285 44.89 24.50 12.95
C SER A 285 44.49 25.00 11.56
N ARG A 286 45.15 26.06 11.09
CA ARG A 286 44.99 26.58 9.72
C ARG A 286 46.11 26.15 8.78
N ARG A 287 47.06 25.33 9.24
CA ARG A 287 48.17 24.84 8.41
C ARG A 287 47.67 23.71 7.50
N PRO A 288 47.92 23.77 6.17
CA PRO A 288 47.43 22.77 5.22
C PRO A 288 47.77 21.33 5.61
N ASP A 289 49.03 21.03 5.95
CA ASP A 289 49.46 19.67 6.29
C ASP A 289 48.76 19.13 7.56
N THR A 290 48.49 20.02 8.53
CA THR A 290 47.80 19.64 9.77
C THR A 290 46.32 19.36 9.53
N VAL A 291 45.67 20.20 8.70
CA VAL A 291 44.29 20.00 8.27
C VAL A 291 44.18 18.68 7.49
N ARG A 292 45.11 18.43 6.56
CA ARG A 292 45.12 17.22 5.76
C ARG A 292 45.27 15.97 6.61
N ALA A 293 46.24 15.94 7.52
CA ALA A 293 46.43 14.80 8.42
C ALA A 293 45.21 14.55 9.34
N ALA A 294 44.46 15.59 9.69
CA ALA A 294 43.26 15.47 10.51
C ALA A 294 42.07 14.85 9.75
N VAL A 295 41.93 15.12 8.44
CA VAL A 295 40.82 14.58 7.63
C VAL A 295 41.17 13.24 6.98
N GLU A 296 42.46 12.90 6.82
CA GLU A 296 42.92 11.65 6.18
C GLU A 296 42.16 10.39 6.65
N PRO A 297 41.92 10.16 7.95
CA PRO A 297 41.22 8.96 8.43
C PRO A 297 39.74 8.88 8.00
N LEU A 298 39.16 10.01 7.58
CA LEU A 298 37.77 10.09 7.12
C LEU A 298 37.64 9.79 5.62
N LEU A 299 38.73 9.90 4.85
CA LEU A 299 38.66 9.85 3.39
C LEU A 299 38.26 8.47 2.87
N ASP A 300 38.93 7.41 3.33
CA ASP A 300 38.64 6.06 2.83
C ASP A 300 37.20 5.63 3.14
N PRO A 301 36.68 5.77 4.38
CA PRO A 301 35.28 5.45 4.66
C PRO A 301 34.28 6.27 3.85
N LEU A 302 34.53 7.57 3.64
CA LEU A 302 33.61 8.42 2.88
C LEU A 302 33.60 8.08 1.39
N LEU A 303 34.76 7.77 0.81
CA LEU A 303 34.86 7.35 -0.58
C LEU A 303 34.22 5.97 -0.80
N GLU A 304 34.39 5.04 0.15
CA GLU A 304 33.71 3.74 0.14
C GLU A 304 32.18 3.91 0.22
N GLN A 305 31.69 4.72 1.17
CA GLN A 305 30.26 5.04 1.28
C GLN A 305 29.69 5.71 0.03
N ALA A 306 30.48 6.55 -0.65
CA ALA A 306 30.05 7.17 -1.91
C ALA A 306 29.88 6.12 -3.02
N ARG A 307 30.80 5.14 -3.13
CA ARG A 307 30.69 4.02 -4.09
C ARG A 307 29.48 3.14 -3.81
N GLU A 308 29.30 2.71 -2.56
CA GLU A 308 28.12 1.92 -2.16
C GLU A 308 26.80 2.67 -2.47
N HIS A 309 26.78 3.99 -2.21
CA HIS A 309 25.61 4.81 -2.53
C HIS A 309 25.39 4.92 -4.04
N ALA A 310 26.45 5.06 -4.84
CA ALA A 310 26.36 5.10 -6.29
C ALA A 310 25.85 3.79 -6.89
N GLU A 311 26.37 2.64 -6.43
CA GLU A 311 25.88 1.30 -6.82
C GLU A 311 24.39 1.16 -6.50
N ARG A 312 23.96 1.58 -5.31
CA ARG A 312 22.54 1.60 -4.94
C ARG A 312 21.71 2.48 -5.87
N VAL A 313 22.18 3.67 -6.23
CA VAL A 313 21.45 4.57 -7.14
C VAL A 313 21.29 3.95 -8.52
N GLU A 314 22.32 3.27 -9.05
CA GLU A 314 22.20 2.56 -10.32
C GLU A 314 21.22 1.38 -10.23
N LEU A 315 21.30 0.56 -9.17
CA LEU A 315 20.32 -0.50 -8.94
C LEU A 315 18.88 0.05 -8.89
N GLU A 316 18.66 1.13 -8.13
CA GLU A 316 17.35 1.77 -8.05
C GLU A 316 16.89 2.37 -9.39
N ARG A 317 17.81 2.75 -10.30
CA ARG A 317 17.47 3.21 -11.67
C ARG A 317 17.04 2.04 -12.54
N GLU A 318 17.74 0.92 -12.49
CA GLU A 318 17.38 -0.32 -13.19
C GLU A 318 15.99 -0.79 -12.75
N GLN A 319 15.76 -0.87 -11.44
CA GLN A 319 14.47 -1.25 -10.87
C GLN A 319 13.33 -0.31 -11.30
N ARG A 320 13.56 1.00 -11.37
CA ARG A 320 12.58 1.96 -11.92
C ARG A 320 12.30 1.69 -13.40
N ALA A 321 13.32 1.36 -14.19
CA ALA A 321 13.16 1.04 -15.60
C ALA A 321 12.28 -0.20 -15.81
N ASP A 322 12.44 -1.24 -15.01
CA ASP A 322 11.61 -2.44 -15.05
C ASP A 322 10.14 -2.14 -14.71
N LEU A 323 9.90 -1.34 -13.66
CA LEU A 323 8.54 -0.92 -13.31
C LEU A 323 7.88 -0.06 -14.40
N GLN A 324 8.65 0.77 -15.13
CA GLN A 324 8.13 1.57 -16.24
C GLN A 324 7.63 0.70 -17.41
N GLN A 325 8.20 -0.49 -17.61
CA GLN A 325 7.75 -1.42 -18.66
C GLN A 325 6.33 -1.91 -18.45
N LEU A 326 5.82 -1.88 -17.21
CA LEU A 326 4.44 -2.25 -16.87
C LEU A 326 3.41 -1.27 -17.43
N LYS A 327 3.83 -0.04 -17.77
CA LYS A 327 2.96 1.05 -18.29
C LYS A 327 1.78 1.36 -17.37
N LEU A 328 1.99 1.24 -16.07
CA LEU A 328 1.04 1.62 -15.02
C LEU A 328 1.39 3.00 -14.45
N PRO A 329 0.42 3.72 -13.86
CA PRO A 329 0.71 4.82 -12.97
C PRO A 329 1.60 4.34 -11.80
N THR A 330 2.69 5.05 -11.56
CA THR A 330 3.65 4.75 -10.49
C THR A 330 3.72 5.91 -9.52
N TYR A 331 3.65 5.60 -8.23
CA TYR A 331 3.63 6.57 -7.14
C TYR A 331 4.80 6.31 -6.20
N GLU A 332 5.69 7.29 -6.05
CA GLU A 332 6.89 7.17 -5.21
C GLU A 332 6.65 7.84 -3.85
N LEU A 333 6.66 7.06 -2.77
CA LEU A 333 6.45 7.57 -1.43
C LEU A 333 7.76 7.58 -0.63
N PRO A 334 8.04 8.67 0.12
CA PRO A 334 9.32 8.85 0.79
C PRO A 334 9.48 7.90 1.98
N LEU A 335 10.73 7.55 2.27
CA LEU A 335 11.09 6.92 3.55
C LEU A 335 10.79 7.86 4.73
N LEU A 336 10.10 7.35 5.73
CA LEU A 336 9.88 8.03 7.01
C LEU A 336 11.00 7.67 7.99
N GLY A 337 11.95 8.59 8.20
CA GLY A 337 13.16 8.34 8.99
C GLY A 337 12.95 8.08 10.49
N GLU A 338 11.86 8.56 11.07
CA GLU A 338 11.55 8.44 12.51
C GLU A 338 10.63 7.24 12.81
N GLY A 339 10.38 6.37 11.82
CA GLY A 339 9.36 5.33 11.90
C GLY A 339 7.98 5.82 11.42
N VAL A 340 7.02 4.90 11.39
CA VAL A 340 5.65 5.18 10.93
C VAL A 340 4.77 5.49 12.14
N ASP A 341 4.32 6.73 12.24
CA ASP A 341 3.29 7.18 13.16
C ASP A 341 2.09 7.75 12.38
N LEU A 342 1.06 8.21 13.09
CA LEU A 342 -0.12 8.80 12.45
C LEU A 342 0.22 10.05 11.62
N GLY A 343 1.20 10.85 12.05
CA GLY A 343 1.71 11.99 11.28
C GLY A 343 2.38 11.57 9.96
N GLY A 344 3.17 10.49 10.01
CA GLY A 344 3.75 9.79 8.88
C GLY A 344 2.69 9.33 7.88
N LEU A 345 1.61 8.70 8.35
CA LEU A 345 0.49 8.27 7.50
C LEU A 345 -0.18 9.44 6.78
N TYR A 346 -0.41 10.57 7.46
CA TYR A 346 -0.95 11.77 6.82
C TYR A 346 0.02 12.34 5.77
N ARG A 347 1.33 12.31 6.01
CA ARG A 347 2.32 12.73 5.00
C ARG A 347 2.29 11.85 3.75
N LEU A 348 2.26 10.52 3.93
CA LEU A 348 2.16 9.57 2.82
C LEU A 348 0.84 9.74 2.05
N ALA A 349 -0.28 9.92 2.75
CA ALA A 349 -1.58 10.17 2.14
C ALA A 349 -1.60 11.49 1.34
N GLY A 350 -0.96 12.54 1.85
CA GLY A 350 -0.80 13.80 1.13
C GLY A 350 0.04 13.66 -0.14
N GLU A 351 1.06 12.80 -0.11
CA GLU A 351 1.90 12.52 -1.27
C GLU A 351 1.13 11.77 -2.36
N LEU A 352 0.34 10.76 -1.98
CA LEU A 352 -0.58 10.08 -2.90
C LEU A 352 -1.54 11.07 -3.59
N LYS A 353 -2.15 12.02 -2.84
CA LYS A 353 -3.02 13.05 -3.44
C LYS A 353 -2.24 13.98 -4.38
N ARG A 354 -1.03 14.41 -4.01
CA ARG A 354 -0.20 15.31 -4.85
C ARG A 354 0.17 14.67 -6.19
N GLN A 355 0.39 13.36 -6.19
CA GLN A 355 0.74 12.60 -7.39
C GLN A 355 -0.47 12.19 -8.23
N GLY A 356 -1.70 12.42 -7.76
CA GLY A 356 -2.93 12.18 -8.52
C GLY A 356 -3.61 10.83 -8.25
N ALA A 357 -3.21 10.11 -7.20
CA ALA A 357 -3.77 8.82 -6.85
C ALA A 357 -5.23 8.91 -6.36
N ALA A 358 -5.57 9.98 -5.61
CA ALA A 358 -6.82 10.11 -4.86
C ALA A 358 -7.32 11.55 -4.81
#